data_AF-A0A8J6PCX4-F1
#
_entry.id   AF-A0A8J6PCX4-F1
#
_cell.length_a   1.000
_cell.length_b   1.000
_cell.length_c   1.000
_cell.angle_alpha   90.00
_cell.angle_beta   90.00
_cell.angle_gamma   90.00
#
_symmetry.space_group_name_H-M   'P 1'
#
loop_
_entity.id
_entity.type
_entity.pdbx_description
1 polymer ?
#
loop_
_entity_poly.entity_id
_entity_poly.type
_entity_poly.pdbx_seq_one_letter_code
_entity_poly.pdbx_strand_id
1 'polypeptide(L)'
;TNAGALRGKTVYMSVGNGLPGPHELRPDAGVLAEVISGAGLEWAAMTCTRDFQARMDALRIPGNFVYRPVGTHTWPYWQDDLHHSWPTIAAALG
;
A
#
# COMPACT_ATOMS: atom_id res chain seq x y z
N THR A 1 -18.18 3.22 4.15
CA THR A 1 -16.92 4.00 4.23
C THR A 1 -17.18 5.45 3.86
N ASN A 2 -16.32 6.39 4.30
CA ASN A 2 -16.40 7.81 3.97
C ASN A 2 -15.78 8.17 2.59
N ALA A 3 -15.71 7.22 1.65
CA ALA A 3 -15.02 7.39 0.37
C ALA A 3 -15.58 8.54 -0.48
N GLY A 4 -16.87 8.88 -0.31
CA GLY A 4 -17.50 10.00 -1.03
C GLY A 4 -16.85 11.36 -0.76
N ALA A 5 -16.24 11.54 0.42
CA ALA A 5 -15.55 12.77 0.81
C ALA A 5 -14.22 13.00 0.04
N LEU A 6 -13.75 12.01 -0.74
CA LEU A 6 -12.54 12.11 -1.55
C LEU A 6 -12.80 12.63 -2.97
N ARG A 7 -14.05 12.91 -3.35
CA ARG A 7 -14.35 13.49 -4.66
C ARG A 7 -13.59 14.80 -4.86
N GLY A 8 -12.90 14.91 -5.99
CA GLY A 8 -12.09 16.08 -6.33
C GLY A 8 -10.72 16.12 -5.62
N LYS A 9 -10.32 15.08 -4.90
CA LYS A 9 -8.98 14.95 -4.31
C LYS A 9 -8.12 14.00 -5.13
N THR A 10 -6.83 14.29 -5.22
CA THR A 10 -5.84 13.30 -5.69
C THR A 10 -5.63 12.25 -4.60
N VAL A 11 -5.73 10.98 -4.96
CA VAL A 11 -5.55 9.84 -4.05
C VAL A 11 -4.48 8.92 -4.63
N TYR A 12 -3.46 8.62 -3.83
CA TYR A 12 -2.50 7.54 -4.05
C TYR A 12 -2.68 6.52 -2.94
N MET A 13 -2.79 5.24 -3.28
CA MET A 13 -2.95 4.15 -2.33
C MET A 13 -2.10 2.97 -2.80
N SER A 14 -1.10 2.57 -2.03
CA SER A 14 -0.30 1.39 -2.32
C SER A 14 -0.45 0.32 -1.26
N VAL A 15 -0.22 -0.93 -1.64
CA VAL A 15 -0.21 -2.07 -0.73
C VAL A 15 0.67 -3.20 -1.28
N GLY A 16 1.37 -3.88 -0.40
CA GLY A 16 2.02 -5.17 -0.64
C GLY A 16 1.03 -6.32 -0.63
N ASN A 17 1.53 -7.56 -0.71
CA ASN A 17 0.71 -8.78 -0.72
C ASN A 17 1.04 -9.76 0.41
N GLY A 18 1.96 -9.40 1.30
CA GLY A 18 2.45 -10.23 2.39
C GLY A 18 3.52 -11.24 1.98
N LEU A 19 3.89 -11.33 0.69
CA LEU A 19 5.01 -12.17 0.27
C LEU A 19 6.34 -11.46 0.58
N PRO A 20 7.33 -12.17 1.14
CA PRO A 20 8.68 -11.63 1.31
C PRO A 20 9.24 -11.14 -0.02
N GLY A 21 9.92 -10.00 0.03
CA GLY A 21 10.63 -9.42 -1.09
C GLY A 21 12.07 -9.07 -0.72
N PRO A 22 12.70 -8.15 -1.46
CA PRO A 22 14.12 -7.83 -1.29
C PRO A 22 14.50 -7.37 0.13
N HIS A 23 13.57 -6.76 0.87
CA HIS A 23 13.84 -6.24 2.21
C HIS A 23 13.93 -7.31 3.29
N GLU A 24 13.46 -8.52 2.99
CA GLU A 24 13.48 -9.69 3.88
C GLU A 24 14.69 -10.60 3.64
N LEU A 25 15.59 -10.24 2.71
CA LEU A 25 16.80 -11.02 2.38
C LEU A 25 17.98 -10.78 3.33
N ARG A 26 17.71 -10.31 4.56
CA ARG A 26 18.75 -9.95 5.54
C ARG A 26 19.11 -11.16 6.42
N PRO A 27 20.40 -11.42 6.68
CA PRO A 27 20.83 -12.57 7.47
C PRO A 27 20.74 -12.28 8.97
N ASP A 28 19.53 -12.05 9.49
CA ASP A 28 19.29 -11.91 10.92
C ASP A 28 18.09 -12.75 11.39
N ALA A 29 18.14 -13.20 12.65
CA ALA A 29 17.08 -14.04 13.23
C ALA A 29 15.82 -13.26 13.63
N GLY A 30 15.88 -11.91 13.65
CA GLY A 30 14.74 -11.04 13.92
C GLY A 30 13.76 -10.98 12.73
N VAL A 31 14.29 -11.12 11.51
CA VAL A 31 13.56 -11.14 10.25
C VAL A 31 12.46 -12.19 10.24
N LEU A 32 12.64 -13.37 10.84
CA LEU A 32 11.62 -14.43 10.71
C LEU A 32 10.31 -14.10 11.45
N ALA A 33 10.39 -13.50 12.64
CA ALA A 33 9.20 -13.08 13.39
C ALA A 33 8.53 -11.83 12.77
N GLU A 34 9.35 -10.92 12.24
CA GLU A 34 8.89 -9.71 11.54
C GLU A 34 8.22 -10.07 10.20
N VAL A 35 8.76 -11.05 9.46
CA VAL A 35 8.16 -11.60 8.23
C VAL A 35 6.81 -12.25 8.50
N ILE A 36 6.71 -13.10 9.53
CA ILE A 36 5.47 -13.83 9.80
C ILE A 36 4.35 -12.87 10.23
N SER A 37 4.64 -11.96 11.16
CA SER A 37 3.65 -10.98 11.61
C SER A 37 3.33 -9.94 10.54
N GLY A 38 4.34 -9.48 9.80
CA GLY A 38 4.21 -8.51 8.72
C GLY A 38 3.45 -9.05 7.50
N ALA A 39 3.59 -10.34 7.17
CA ALA A 39 2.87 -10.97 6.06
C ALA A 39 1.34 -10.99 6.30
N GLY A 40 0.92 -11.39 7.50
CA GLY A 40 -0.50 -11.45 7.85
C GLY A 40 -1.17 -10.07 7.86
N LEU A 41 -0.48 -9.08 8.43
CA LEU A 41 -0.95 -7.69 8.45
C LEU A 41 -1.10 -7.13 7.02
N GLU A 42 -0.12 -7.39 6.16
CA GLU A 42 -0.17 -6.87 4.80
C GLU A 42 -1.25 -7.54 3.95
N TRP A 43 -1.51 -8.84 4.15
CA TRP A 43 -2.63 -9.52 3.49
C TRP A 43 -3.99 -8.94 3.90
N ALA A 44 -4.17 -8.64 5.20
CA ALA A 44 -5.36 -7.96 5.68
C ALA A 44 -5.48 -6.54 5.07
N ALA A 45 -4.39 -5.79 5.01
CA ALA A 45 -4.34 -4.48 4.37
C ALA A 45 -4.71 -4.56 2.88
N MET A 46 -4.21 -5.55 2.13
CA MET A 46 -4.55 -5.76 0.72
C MET A 46 -6.06 -5.96 0.53
N THR A 47 -6.69 -6.73 1.42
CA THR A 47 -8.15 -6.95 1.38
C THR A 47 -8.91 -5.65 1.58
N CYS A 48 -8.53 -4.87 2.59
CA CYS A 48 -9.10 -3.54 2.83
C CYS A 48 -8.90 -2.58 1.65
N THR A 49 -7.73 -2.59 1.01
CA THR A 49 -7.42 -1.75 -0.16
C THR A 49 -8.29 -2.12 -1.37
N ARG A 50 -8.51 -3.41 -1.63
CA ARG A 50 -9.41 -3.86 -2.70
C ARG A 50 -10.86 -3.44 -2.46
N ASP A 51 -11.35 -3.62 -1.24
CA ASP A 51 -12.71 -3.20 -0.87
C ASP A 51 -12.87 -1.68 -0.99
N PHE A 52 -11.85 -0.93 -0.61
CA PHE A 52 -11.83 0.52 -0.72
C PHE A 52 -11.80 0.98 -2.19
N GLN A 53 -10.99 0.35 -3.04
CA GLN A 53 -10.98 0.60 -4.48
C GLN A 53 -12.35 0.32 -5.11
N ALA A 54 -12.93 -0.86 -4.85
CA ALA A 54 -14.26 -1.22 -5.36
C ALA A 54 -15.32 -0.19 -4.95
N ARG A 55 -15.21 0.36 -3.73
CA ARG A 55 -16.09 1.43 -3.28
C ARG A 55 -15.83 2.77 -3.98
N MET A 56 -14.59 3.14 -4.26
CA MET A 56 -14.26 4.34 -5.04
C MET A 56 -14.78 4.22 -6.49
N ASP A 57 -14.60 3.05 -7.11
CA ASP A 57 -15.07 2.74 -8.46
C ASP A 57 -16.60 2.82 -8.56
N ALA A 58 -17.32 2.23 -7.60
CA ALA A 58 -18.78 2.33 -7.53
C ALA A 58 -19.30 3.77 -7.41
N LEU A 59 -18.51 4.66 -6.80
CA LEU A 59 -18.81 6.09 -6.67
C LEU A 59 -18.27 6.94 -7.83
N ARG A 60 -17.59 6.31 -8.80
CA ARG A 60 -16.87 6.95 -9.91
C ARG A 60 -15.88 8.02 -9.44
N ILE A 61 -15.14 7.73 -8.38
CA ILE A 61 -14.09 8.61 -7.86
C ILE A 61 -12.73 7.99 -8.27
N PRO A 62 -11.91 8.70 -9.07
CA PRO A 62 -10.61 8.17 -9.49
C PRO A 62 -9.63 8.12 -8.32
N GLY A 63 -8.71 7.15 -8.35
CA GLY A 63 -7.57 7.05 -7.45
C GLY A 63 -6.44 6.23 -8.09
N ASN A 64 -5.20 6.52 -7.71
CA ASN A 64 -4.03 5.75 -8.14
C ASN A 64 -3.80 4.59 -7.15
N PHE A 65 -4.28 3.40 -7.50
CA PHE A 65 -4.13 2.18 -6.71
C PHE A 65 -2.96 1.34 -7.22
N VAL A 66 -1.97 1.11 -6.36
CA VAL A 66 -0.73 0.40 -6.69
C VAL A 66 -0.61 -0.87 -5.86
N TYR A 67 -0.75 -2.02 -6.52
CA TYR A 67 -0.57 -3.33 -5.89
C TYR A 67 0.83 -3.86 -6.19
N ARG A 68 1.66 -4.02 -5.16
CA ARG A 68 3.01 -4.56 -5.31
C ARG A 68 2.95 -6.09 -5.38
N PRO A 69 3.79 -6.73 -6.20
CA PRO A 69 3.83 -8.19 -6.33
C PRO A 69 4.53 -8.88 -5.15
N VAL A 70 5.17 -8.11 -4.27
CA VAL A 70 5.82 -8.52 -3.02
C VAL A 70 5.70 -7.37 -2.02
N GLY A 71 5.92 -7.65 -0.74
CA GLY A 71 5.96 -6.66 0.32
C GLY A 71 5.31 -7.17 1.59
N THR A 72 5.97 -6.96 2.72
CA THR A 72 5.44 -7.20 4.06
C THR A 72 5.18 -5.89 4.78
N HIS A 73 4.50 -5.94 5.92
CA HIS A 73 4.21 -4.76 6.74
C HIS A 73 5.44 -4.21 7.49
N THR A 74 6.50 -3.84 6.76
CA THR A 74 7.80 -3.41 7.28
C THR A 74 8.22 -2.07 6.72
N TRP A 75 8.98 -1.29 7.50
CA TRP A 75 9.39 0.09 7.18
C TRP A 75 10.04 0.32 5.80
N PRO A 76 10.92 -0.56 5.30
CA PRO A 76 11.55 -0.35 4.00
C PRO A 76 10.56 -0.24 2.84
N TYR A 77 9.47 -1.03 2.83
CA TYR A 77 8.44 -0.91 1.79
C TYR A 77 7.68 0.41 1.88
N TRP A 78 7.44 0.91 3.10
CA TRP A 78 6.85 2.24 3.30
C TRP A 78 7.76 3.34 2.75
N GLN A 79 9.06 3.25 2.95
CA GLN A 79 10.02 4.20 2.37
C GLN A 79 9.97 4.19 0.85
N ASP A 80 9.97 3.01 0.22
CA ASP A 80 9.86 2.89 -1.24
C ASP A 80 8.58 3.57 -1.75
N ASP A 81 7.44 3.32 -1.10
CA ASP A 81 6.16 3.91 -1.51
C ASP A 81 6.05 5.41 -1.22
N LEU A 82 6.76 5.94 -0.23
CA LEU A 82 6.91 7.40 -0.08
C LEU A 82 7.59 8.02 -1.31
N HIS A 83 8.65 7.41 -1.82
CA HIS A 83 9.31 7.87 -3.04
C HIS A 83 8.42 7.68 -4.28
N HIS A 84 7.75 6.54 -4.42
CA HIS A 84 6.87 6.26 -5.56
C HIS A 84 5.60 7.11 -5.60
N SER A 85 5.07 7.50 -4.44
CA SER A 85 3.89 8.36 -4.35
C SER A 85 4.20 9.82 -4.71
N TRP A 86 5.46 10.24 -4.58
CA TRP A 86 5.86 11.64 -4.71
C TRP A 86 5.42 12.29 -6.04
N PRO A 87 5.60 11.68 -7.23
CA PRO A 87 5.12 12.30 -8.47
C PRO A 87 3.61 12.58 -8.49
N THR A 88 2.80 11.71 -7.86
CA THR A 88 1.34 11.91 -7.75
C THR A 88 1.01 13.07 -6.80
N ILE A 89 1.71 13.14 -5.67
CA ILE A 89 1.52 14.17 -4.65
C ILE A 89 2.01 15.53 -5.17
N ALA A 90 3.20 15.59 -5.74
CA ALA A 90 3.80 16.81 -6.29
C ALA A 90 2.88 17.44 -7.36
N ALA A 91 2.37 16.65 -8.31
CA ALA A 91 1.45 17.14 -9.33
C ALA A 91 0.14 17.72 -8.74
N ALA A 92 -0.28 17.26 -7.57
CA ALA A 92 -1.48 17.76 -6.89
C ALA A 92 -1.23 19.05 -6.09
N LEU A 93 0.03 19.36 -5.76
CA LEU A 93 0.41 20.53 -4.97
C LEU A 93 0.70 21.78 -5.85
N GLY A 94 0.91 21.59 -7.15
CA GLY A 94 1.28 22.66 -8.10
C GLY A 94 2.79 22.88 -8.19
#